data_AF-U9UKC0-F1
#
_entry.id   AF-U9UKC0-F1
#
_cell.length_a   1.000
_cell.length_b   1.000
_cell.length_c   1.000
_cell.angle_alpha   90.00
_cell.angle_beta   90.00
_cell.angle_gamma   90.00
#
_symmetry.space_group_name_H-M   'P 1'
#
loop_
_entity.id
_entity.type
_entity.pdbx_description
1 polymer ?
#
loop_
_entity_poly.entity_id
_entity_poly.type
_entity_poly.pdbx_seq_one_letter_code
_entity_poly.pdbx_strand_id
1 'polypeptide(L)'
;MNKLFKTIILHLSEESRDNLGIDINSITETYQRPLFNYIDYWKFLDISFIEDLIFGRRIIKNSSASVTKNEILKLFINKNRNTKFNHLFIQDKYKKYYDYQLHHISGAEHCFSNLESFYCQGDVDQNVMKVLAKICKSIKKFRFEYVSCCADISWIIKLIEVQKKLNYVDFTDDYYNNGLNTNKSFYKSLEESLIRHADTSII
;
A
#
# COMPACT_ATOMS: atom_id res chain seq x y z
N MET A 1 -9.95 3.66 22.39
CA MET A 1 -8.78 3.14 21.66
C MET A 1 -9.18 1.84 20.97
N ASN A 2 -8.92 1.66 19.67
CA ASN A 2 -9.35 0.45 18.96
C ASN A 2 -8.53 -0.76 19.46
N LYS A 3 -9.22 -1.81 19.93
CA LYS A 3 -8.62 -3.09 20.36
C LYS A 3 -7.63 -3.62 19.33
N LEU A 4 -7.95 -3.46 18.05
CA LEU A 4 -7.14 -3.87 16.92
C LEU A 4 -5.74 -3.23 16.90
N PHE A 5 -5.62 -1.93 17.22
CA PHE A 5 -4.31 -1.28 17.23
C PHE A 5 -3.41 -1.83 18.33
N LYS A 6 -3.95 -2.03 19.54
CA LYS A 6 -3.20 -2.66 20.64
C LYS A 6 -2.74 -4.06 20.23
N THR A 7 -3.62 -4.83 19.59
CA THR A 7 -3.27 -6.16 19.05
C THR A 7 -2.12 -6.08 18.04
N ILE A 8 -2.12 -5.14 17.10
CA ILE A 8 -1.01 -4.95 16.14
C ILE A 8 0.30 -4.64 16.86
N ILE A 9 0.28 -3.69 17.82
CA ILE A 9 1.46 -3.31 18.59
C ILE A 9 2.04 -4.49 19.39
N LEU A 10 1.19 -5.36 19.94
CA LEU A 10 1.63 -6.58 20.65
C LEU A 10 2.30 -7.62 19.74
N HIS A 11 2.17 -7.51 18.42
CA HIS A 11 2.85 -8.38 17.45
C HIS A 11 4.18 -7.81 16.94
N LEU A 12 4.52 -6.56 17.25
CA LEU A 12 5.82 -5.98 16.90
C LEU A 12 6.96 -6.77 17.53
N SER A 13 8.16 -6.72 16.94
CA SER A 13 9.37 -7.23 17.59
C SER A 13 9.73 -6.35 18.80
N GLU A 14 10.64 -6.83 19.64
CA GLU A 14 11.19 -6.03 20.73
C GLU A 14 11.91 -4.80 20.22
N GLU A 15 12.80 -4.97 19.24
CA GLU A 15 13.48 -3.88 18.54
C GLU A 15 12.51 -2.82 17.99
N SER A 16 11.43 -3.23 17.33
CA SER A 16 10.42 -2.29 16.83
C SER A 16 9.72 -1.54 17.96
N ARG A 17 9.42 -2.20 19.10
CA ARG A 17 8.78 -1.51 20.24
C ARG A 17 9.73 -0.50 20.88
N ASP A 18 11.01 -0.84 21.01
CA ASP A 18 12.03 0.04 21.57
C ASP A 18 12.23 1.27 20.68
N ASN A 19 12.32 1.07 19.36
CA ASN A 19 12.40 2.15 18.37
C ASN A 19 11.18 3.10 18.44
N LEU A 20 10.02 2.58 18.79
CA LEU A 20 8.79 3.36 18.93
C LEU A 20 8.58 3.95 20.34
N GLY A 21 9.45 3.61 21.30
CA GLY A 21 9.30 4.00 22.71
C GLY A 21 8.02 3.48 23.34
N ILE A 22 7.60 2.27 22.97
CA ILE A 22 6.36 1.65 23.44
C ILE A 22 6.65 0.84 24.70
N ASP A 23 6.14 1.30 25.84
CA ASP A 23 6.10 0.49 27.06
C ASP A 23 4.98 -0.56 26.95
N ILE A 24 5.37 -1.83 26.80
CA ILE A 24 4.43 -2.94 26.67
C ILE A 24 3.57 -3.13 27.92
N ASN A 25 4.07 -2.79 29.11
CA ASN A 25 3.34 -2.94 30.38
C ASN A 25 2.10 -2.03 30.43
N SER A 26 2.21 -0.84 29.84
CA SER A 26 1.08 0.08 29.66
C SER A 26 -0.03 -0.45 28.73
N ILE A 27 0.26 -1.52 27.97
CA ILE A 27 -0.66 -2.18 27.04
C ILE A 27 -1.17 -3.50 27.63
N THR A 28 -0.29 -4.28 28.26
CA THR A 28 -0.54 -5.67 28.68
C THR A 28 -1.35 -5.81 29.95
N GLU A 29 -1.39 -4.82 30.84
CA GLU A 29 -2.32 -4.81 31.99
C GLU A 29 -3.80 -4.98 31.55
N THR A 30 -4.11 -4.70 30.27
CA THR A 30 -5.45 -4.89 29.70
C THR A 30 -5.54 -5.95 28.59
N TYR A 31 -4.42 -6.44 28.03
CA TYR A 31 -4.43 -7.34 26.86
C TYR A 31 -3.25 -8.32 26.86
N GLN A 32 -3.53 -9.63 26.86
CA GLN A 32 -2.51 -10.66 26.68
C GLN A 32 -2.07 -10.73 25.21
N ARG A 33 -0.79 -11.10 24.98
CA ARG A 33 -0.27 -11.37 23.64
C ARG A 33 -1.14 -12.46 23.00
N PRO A 34 -1.65 -12.26 21.77
CA PRO A 34 -2.55 -13.24 21.18
C PRO A 34 -1.83 -14.56 20.91
N LEU A 35 -2.51 -15.68 21.21
CA LEU A 35 -2.03 -17.03 20.89
C LEU A 35 -2.00 -17.31 19.38
N PHE A 36 -2.77 -16.52 18.62
CA PHE A 36 -2.91 -16.64 17.18
C PHE A 36 -2.29 -15.45 16.46
N ASN A 37 -1.54 -15.72 15.40
CA ASN A 37 -0.89 -14.69 14.59
C ASN A 37 -1.86 -14.11 13.55
N TYR A 38 -2.70 -13.16 13.99
CA TYR A 38 -3.72 -12.53 13.14
C TYR A 38 -3.16 -11.84 11.90
N ILE A 39 -1.91 -11.39 11.95
CA ILE A 39 -1.23 -10.67 10.86
C ILE A 39 -1.05 -11.58 9.63
N ASP A 40 -0.85 -12.89 9.81
CA ASP A 40 -0.63 -13.82 8.68
C ASP A 40 -1.92 -14.07 7.86
N TYR A 41 -3.07 -13.80 8.47
CA TYR A 41 -4.39 -13.92 7.85
C TYR A 41 -4.87 -12.60 7.24
N TRP A 42 -4.09 -11.54 7.34
CA TRP A 42 -4.42 -10.25 6.79
C TRP A 42 -4.32 -10.28 5.27
N LYS A 43 -5.47 -10.15 4.57
CA LYS A 43 -5.53 -10.21 3.10
C LYS A 43 -5.62 -8.85 2.42
N PHE A 44 -6.15 -7.85 3.13
CA PHE A 44 -6.41 -6.51 2.61
C PHE A 44 -5.49 -5.48 3.27
N LEU A 45 -4.37 -5.16 2.63
CA LEU A 45 -3.47 -4.14 3.17
C LEU A 45 -3.97 -2.73 2.78
N ASP A 46 -4.48 -2.01 3.77
CA ASP A 46 -4.90 -0.62 3.63
C ASP A 46 -3.90 0.29 4.37
N ILE A 47 -3.13 1.03 3.58
CA ILE A 47 -2.09 1.90 4.11
C ILE A 47 -2.71 3.11 4.84
N SER A 48 -3.81 3.63 4.33
CA SER A 48 -4.51 4.78 4.89
C SER A 48 -5.19 4.44 6.20
N PHE A 49 -5.69 3.21 6.32
CA PHE A 49 -6.15 2.66 7.58
C PHE A 49 -5.03 2.61 8.63
N ILE A 50 -3.81 2.21 8.25
CA ILE A 50 -2.65 2.24 9.14
C ILE A 50 -2.35 3.68 9.57
N GLU A 51 -2.42 4.65 8.67
CA GLU A 51 -2.23 6.06 9.01
C GLU A 51 -3.29 6.59 9.98
N ASP A 52 -4.57 6.30 9.74
CA ASP A 52 -5.68 6.65 10.64
C ASP A 52 -5.47 6.04 12.04
N LEU A 53 -4.99 4.80 12.07
CA LEU A 53 -4.66 4.10 13.31
C LEU A 53 -3.52 4.79 14.07
N ILE A 54 -2.50 5.30 13.38
CA ILE A 54 -1.36 6.01 13.98
C ILE A 54 -1.79 7.40 14.47
N PHE A 55 -2.48 8.16 13.62
CA PHE A 55 -2.93 9.52 13.91
C PHE A 55 -3.82 9.58 15.16
N GLY A 56 -4.72 8.60 15.32
CA GLY A 56 -5.65 8.53 16.45
C GLY A 56 -5.06 8.05 17.79
N ARG A 57 -3.73 8.11 18.02
CA ARG A 57 -3.09 7.44 19.17
C ARG A 57 -2.08 8.29 19.94
N ARG A 58 -2.23 8.27 21.27
CA ARG A 58 -1.35 8.87 22.27
C ARG A 58 -0.31 7.91 22.90
N ILE A 59 -0.30 6.63 22.50
CA ILE A 59 0.61 5.62 23.10
C ILE A 59 2.06 5.86 22.68
N ILE A 60 2.24 6.33 21.44
CA ILE A 60 3.57 6.52 20.86
C ILE A 60 4.00 7.93 21.23
N LYS A 61 4.81 8.03 22.28
CA LYS A 61 5.20 9.33 22.84
C LYS A 61 6.45 9.92 22.19
N ASN A 62 7.32 9.06 21.65
CA ASN A 62 8.71 9.44 21.34
C ASN A 62 9.14 9.17 19.88
N SER A 63 8.25 8.67 19.01
CA SER A 63 8.59 8.40 17.60
C SER A 63 7.78 9.25 16.64
N SER A 64 8.37 9.57 15.49
CA SER A 64 7.64 10.26 14.43
C SER A 64 6.59 9.33 13.83
N ALA A 65 5.54 9.94 13.27
CA ALA A 65 4.47 9.20 12.63
C ALA A 65 4.98 8.35 11.46
N SER A 66 5.99 8.82 10.72
CA SER A 66 6.65 8.08 9.65
C SER A 66 7.42 6.85 10.15
N VAL A 67 8.16 6.97 11.25
CA VAL A 67 8.88 5.85 11.87
C VAL A 67 7.89 4.79 12.36
N THR A 68 6.82 5.22 13.05
CA THR A 68 5.73 4.31 13.45
C THR A 68 5.16 3.54 12.27
N LYS A 69 4.82 4.26 11.20
CA LYS A 69 4.25 3.64 10.00
C LYS A 69 5.22 2.61 9.42
N ASN A 70 6.50 2.93 9.31
CA ASN A 70 7.50 2.02 8.76
C ASN A 70 7.67 0.75 9.61
N GLU A 71 7.70 0.87 10.94
CA GLU A 71 7.78 -0.29 11.84
C GLU A 71 6.52 -1.18 11.75
N ILE A 72 5.33 -0.57 11.64
CA ILE A 72 4.09 -1.32 11.42
C ILE A 72 4.10 -1.99 10.03
N LEU A 73 4.59 -1.32 8.98
CA LEU A 73 4.67 -1.92 7.64
C LEU A 73 5.66 -3.07 7.58
N LYS A 74 6.81 -3.01 8.28
CA LYS A 74 7.75 -4.14 8.42
C LYS A 74 7.13 -5.35 9.10
N LEU A 75 6.16 -5.14 10.00
CA LEU A 75 5.40 -6.23 10.61
C LEU A 75 4.51 -6.96 9.59
N PHE A 76 3.81 -6.20 8.74
CA PHE A 76 2.89 -6.73 7.74
C PHE A 76 3.60 -7.30 6.51
N ILE A 77 4.63 -6.61 6.02
CA ILE A 77 5.40 -6.96 4.83
C ILE A 77 6.71 -7.55 5.34
N ASN A 78 6.71 -8.84 5.60
CA ASN A 78 7.86 -9.53 6.17
C ASN A 78 8.10 -10.84 5.42
N LYS A 79 9.30 -10.99 4.85
CA LYS A 79 9.70 -12.20 4.12
C LYS A 79 9.60 -13.50 4.92
N ASN A 80 9.69 -13.44 6.25
CA ASN A 80 9.65 -14.61 7.12
C ASN A 80 8.21 -15.02 7.49
N ARG A 81 7.21 -14.27 7.03
CA ARG A 81 5.79 -14.56 7.21
C ARG A 81 5.19 -15.12 5.93
N ASN A 82 4.14 -15.92 6.08
CA ASN A 82 3.39 -16.49 4.95
C ASN A 82 2.30 -15.53 4.42
N THR A 83 2.33 -14.26 4.83
CA THR A 83 1.32 -13.27 4.46
C THR A 83 1.41 -12.98 2.97
N LYS A 84 0.30 -13.22 2.27
CA LYS A 84 0.08 -12.80 0.89
C LYS A 84 -1.19 -11.96 0.82
N PHE A 85 -1.03 -10.71 0.44
CA PHE A 85 -2.13 -9.79 0.26
C PHE A 85 -2.78 -10.03 -1.11
N ASN A 86 -4.10 -10.03 -1.14
CA ASN A 86 -4.86 -10.04 -2.39
C ASN A 86 -5.44 -8.65 -2.71
N HIS A 87 -5.47 -7.74 -1.74
CA HIS A 87 -5.87 -6.34 -1.95
C HIS A 87 -4.86 -5.39 -1.33
N LEU A 88 -4.58 -4.31 -2.04
CA LEU A 88 -3.70 -3.23 -1.61
C LEU A 88 -4.41 -1.91 -1.89
N PHE A 89 -4.55 -1.09 -0.85
CA PHE A 89 -5.12 0.24 -0.92
C PHE A 89 -4.07 1.25 -0.45
N ILE A 90 -3.68 2.14 -1.36
CA ILE A 90 -2.68 3.17 -1.11
C ILE A 90 -3.30 4.55 -1.36
N GLN A 91 -3.47 5.32 -0.31
CA GLN A 91 -3.91 6.71 -0.35
C GLN A 91 -3.15 7.46 0.75
N ASP A 92 -2.54 8.59 0.43
CA ASP A 92 -1.86 9.41 1.45
C ASP A 92 -2.86 10.40 2.03
N LYS A 93 -3.37 10.12 3.23
CA LYS A 93 -4.40 10.98 3.83
C LYS A 93 -3.82 12.23 4.49
N TYR A 94 -2.57 12.18 4.93
CA TYR A 94 -2.06 13.17 5.88
C TYR A 94 -0.82 13.91 5.42
N LYS A 95 -0.27 13.65 4.23
CA LYS A 95 0.95 14.27 3.66
C LYS A 95 2.22 14.18 4.53
N LYS A 96 2.10 13.75 5.78
CA LYS A 96 3.19 13.59 6.75
C LYS A 96 3.83 12.21 6.68
N TYR A 97 3.28 11.34 5.84
CA TYR A 97 3.68 9.95 5.69
C TYR A 97 4.32 9.67 4.32
N TYR A 98 4.74 10.66 3.54
CA TYR A 98 5.23 10.44 2.17
C TYR A 98 6.39 9.45 2.01
N ASP A 99 7.19 9.21 3.05
CA ASP A 99 8.28 8.23 2.97
C ASP A 99 7.73 6.81 3.19
N TYR A 100 7.14 6.25 2.14
CA TYR A 100 6.85 4.83 2.05
C TYR A 100 8.13 4.11 1.61
N GLN A 101 8.97 3.72 2.57
CA GLN A 101 10.13 2.88 2.28
C GLN A 101 9.74 1.44 1.88
N LEU A 102 8.54 1.23 1.32
CA LEU A 102 8.00 -0.03 0.81
C LEU A 102 8.97 -0.74 -0.14
N HIS A 103 9.74 0.02 -0.92
CA HIS A 103 10.76 -0.50 -1.84
C HIS A 103 12.01 -1.07 -1.14
N HIS A 104 12.25 -0.71 0.13
CA HIS A 104 13.29 -1.27 0.98
C HIS A 104 12.80 -2.43 1.85
N ILE A 105 11.49 -2.73 1.87
CA ILE A 105 10.96 -3.74 2.77
C ILE A 105 11.22 -5.14 2.23
N SER A 106 12.05 -5.87 2.97
CA SER A 106 12.35 -7.28 2.70
C SER A 106 11.08 -8.13 2.77
N GLY A 107 10.64 -8.66 1.63
CA GLY A 107 9.45 -9.50 1.51
C GLY A 107 8.34 -8.95 0.64
N ALA A 108 8.45 -7.72 0.13
CA ALA A 108 7.44 -7.12 -0.76
C ALA A 108 7.10 -8.04 -1.95
N GLU A 109 8.09 -8.62 -2.62
CA GLU A 109 7.88 -9.57 -3.73
C GLU A 109 7.01 -10.76 -3.33
N HIS A 110 7.28 -11.36 -2.16
CA HIS A 110 6.49 -12.47 -1.64
C HIS A 110 5.07 -12.03 -1.30
N CYS A 111 4.94 -10.96 -0.52
CA CYS A 111 3.66 -10.48 0.01
C CYS A 111 2.69 -10.00 -1.08
N PHE A 112 3.20 -9.46 -2.18
CA PHE A 112 2.40 -8.91 -3.28
C PHE A 112 2.32 -9.82 -4.52
N SER A 113 2.94 -11.00 -4.49
CA SER A 113 2.91 -11.97 -5.61
C SER A 113 1.49 -12.37 -6.08
N ASN A 114 0.53 -12.39 -5.15
CA ASN A 114 -0.86 -12.79 -5.40
C ASN A 114 -1.84 -11.61 -5.34
N LEU A 115 -1.36 -10.38 -5.56
CA LEU A 115 -2.21 -9.20 -5.49
C LEU A 115 -3.26 -9.22 -6.61
N GLU A 116 -4.54 -9.25 -6.25
CA GLU A 116 -5.67 -9.31 -7.19
C GLU A 116 -6.34 -7.96 -7.40
N SER A 117 -6.30 -7.10 -6.39
CA SER A 117 -6.89 -5.76 -6.44
C SER A 117 -5.88 -4.74 -5.97
N PHE A 118 -5.74 -3.66 -6.74
CA PHE A 118 -4.85 -2.56 -6.40
C PHE A 118 -5.56 -1.23 -6.58
N TYR A 119 -5.58 -0.43 -5.52
CA TYR A 119 -6.01 0.95 -5.51
C TYR A 119 -4.84 1.86 -5.18
N CYS A 120 -4.70 2.96 -5.89
CA CYS A 120 -3.67 3.95 -5.62
C CYS A 120 -4.14 5.38 -5.95
N GLN A 121 -3.71 6.37 -5.15
CA GLN A 121 -3.92 7.80 -5.41
C GLN A 121 -2.72 8.40 -6.18
N GLY A 122 -2.93 9.45 -6.98
CA GLY A 122 -1.87 10.03 -7.83
C GLY A 122 -0.79 10.83 -7.11
N ASP A 123 -0.95 11.13 -5.82
CA ASP A 123 0.01 11.91 -5.03
C ASP A 123 0.93 11.06 -4.13
N VAL A 124 0.89 9.72 -4.26
CA VAL A 124 1.86 8.83 -3.58
C VAL A 124 3.17 8.63 -4.34
N ASP A 125 4.18 8.17 -3.60
CA ASP A 125 5.56 7.98 -4.08
C ASP A 125 5.62 7.04 -5.30
N GLN A 126 5.98 7.63 -6.45
CA GLN A 126 6.11 6.94 -7.73
C GLN A 126 7.22 5.89 -7.73
N ASN A 127 8.23 5.98 -6.86
CA ASN A 127 9.27 4.95 -6.74
C ASN A 127 8.69 3.64 -6.20
N VAL A 128 7.80 3.73 -5.21
CA VAL A 128 7.05 2.56 -4.72
C VAL A 128 6.19 1.98 -5.83
N MET A 129 5.51 2.83 -6.60
CA MET A 129 4.65 2.37 -7.70
C MET A 129 5.45 1.65 -8.79
N LYS A 130 6.64 2.15 -9.13
CA LYS A 130 7.56 1.50 -10.07
C LYS A 130 8.02 0.12 -9.58
N VAL A 131 8.21 -0.06 -8.27
CA VAL A 131 8.55 -1.37 -7.70
C VAL A 131 7.35 -2.30 -7.74
N LEU A 132 6.17 -1.84 -7.31
CA LEU A 132 4.92 -2.61 -7.36
C LEU A 132 4.63 -3.07 -8.80
N ALA A 133 4.83 -2.22 -9.80
CA ALA A 133 4.67 -2.56 -11.22
C ALA A 133 5.58 -3.68 -11.71
N LYS A 134 6.76 -3.87 -11.09
CA LYS A 134 7.67 -4.97 -11.45
C LYS A 134 7.28 -6.30 -10.81
N ILE A 135 6.73 -6.26 -9.60
CA ILE A 135 6.50 -7.46 -8.78
C ILE A 135 5.08 -8.01 -8.93
N CYS A 136 4.08 -7.14 -9.11
CA CYS A 136 2.68 -7.52 -9.20
C CYS A 136 2.33 -7.98 -10.62
N LYS A 137 1.95 -9.26 -10.77
CA LYS A 137 1.64 -9.90 -12.07
C LYS A 137 0.26 -10.55 -12.12
N SER A 138 -0.53 -10.39 -11.05
CA SER A 138 -1.78 -11.13 -10.80
C SER A 138 -3.00 -10.20 -10.65
N ILE A 139 -2.85 -8.90 -10.93
CA ILE A 139 -3.88 -7.90 -10.70
C ILE A 139 -5.03 -8.13 -11.68
N LYS A 140 -6.24 -8.18 -11.12
CA LYS A 140 -7.51 -8.29 -11.82
C LYS A 140 -8.26 -6.96 -11.83
N LYS A 141 -8.18 -6.22 -10.72
CA LYS A 141 -8.82 -4.92 -10.53
C LYS A 141 -7.80 -3.86 -10.23
N PHE A 142 -7.75 -2.82 -11.04
CA PHE A 142 -6.86 -1.69 -10.84
C PHE A 142 -7.66 -0.39 -10.85
N ARG A 143 -7.60 0.36 -9.75
CA ARG A 143 -8.17 1.71 -9.66
C ARG A 143 -7.07 2.70 -9.37
N PHE A 144 -7.07 3.81 -10.08
CA PHE A 144 -6.11 4.88 -9.89
C PHE A 144 -6.80 6.24 -9.95
N GLU A 145 -6.69 7.01 -8.87
CA GLU A 145 -7.33 8.31 -8.74
C GLU A 145 -6.32 9.45 -8.88
N TYR A 146 -6.75 10.62 -9.35
CA TYR A 146 -5.91 11.82 -9.51
C TYR A 146 -4.75 11.66 -10.48
N VAL A 147 -5.03 11.11 -11.67
CA VAL A 147 -4.02 10.86 -12.71
C VAL A 147 -3.22 12.13 -13.05
N SER A 148 -3.89 13.29 -13.12
CA SER A 148 -3.25 14.59 -13.42
C SER A 148 -2.14 15.00 -12.44
N CYS A 149 -2.15 14.50 -11.21
CA CYS A 149 -1.16 14.87 -10.18
C CYS A 149 0.20 14.17 -10.37
N CYS A 150 0.29 13.16 -11.23
CA CYS A 150 1.52 12.41 -11.44
C CYS A 150 2.45 13.01 -12.50
N ALA A 151 3.69 13.29 -12.11
CA ALA A 151 4.76 13.67 -13.04
C ALA A 151 5.19 12.55 -14.01
N ASP A 152 5.22 11.29 -13.56
CA ASP A 152 5.56 10.12 -14.38
C ASP A 152 4.56 8.99 -14.12
N ILE A 153 3.86 8.62 -15.17
CA ILE A 153 2.79 7.63 -15.24
C ILE A 153 3.15 6.44 -16.13
N SER A 154 4.41 6.36 -16.58
CA SER A 154 4.90 5.22 -17.37
C SER A 154 4.84 3.88 -16.61
N TRP A 155 4.88 3.93 -15.27
CA TRP A 155 4.72 2.76 -14.42
C TRP A 155 3.31 2.16 -14.49
N ILE A 156 2.29 2.98 -14.76
CA ILE A 156 0.89 2.53 -14.92
C ILE A 156 0.78 1.65 -16.15
N ILE A 157 1.35 2.12 -17.27
CA ILE A 157 1.38 1.36 -18.53
C ILE A 157 2.09 0.03 -18.32
N LYS A 158 3.28 0.05 -17.71
CA LYS A 158 4.04 -1.17 -17.39
C LYS A 158 3.28 -2.12 -16.48
N LEU A 159 2.56 -1.57 -15.48
CA LEU A 159 1.73 -2.37 -14.60
C LEU A 159 0.65 -3.09 -15.40
N ILE A 160 -0.08 -2.39 -16.28
CA ILE A 160 -1.14 -2.99 -17.11
C ILE A 160 -0.58 -4.08 -18.04
N GLU A 161 0.52 -3.79 -18.74
CA GLU A 161 1.12 -4.67 -19.75
C GLU A 161 1.53 -6.04 -19.20
N VAL A 162 1.91 -6.13 -17.94
CA VAL A 162 2.35 -7.40 -17.33
C VAL A 162 1.22 -8.21 -16.72
N GLN A 163 -0.01 -7.67 -16.65
CA GLN A 163 -1.15 -8.43 -16.14
C GLN A 163 -1.73 -9.33 -17.23
N LYS A 164 -2.13 -10.55 -16.85
CA LYS A 164 -2.82 -11.50 -17.75
C LYS A 164 -4.33 -11.58 -17.52
N LYS A 165 -4.83 -11.03 -16.42
CA LYS A 165 -6.21 -11.22 -15.94
C LYS A 165 -6.87 -9.90 -15.53
N LEU A 166 -6.34 -8.77 -16.01
CA LEU A 166 -6.88 -7.45 -15.70
C LEU A 166 -8.24 -7.30 -16.39
N ASN A 167 -9.31 -7.23 -15.59
CA ASN A 167 -10.69 -7.20 -16.09
C ASN A 167 -11.49 -5.99 -15.59
N TYR A 168 -10.93 -5.22 -14.67
CA TYR A 168 -11.49 -3.97 -14.21
C TYR A 168 -10.38 -2.94 -14.11
N VAL A 169 -10.54 -1.84 -14.83
CA VAL A 169 -9.64 -0.69 -14.78
C VAL A 169 -10.48 0.56 -14.63
N ASP A 170 -10.08 1.42 -13.70
CA ASP A 170 -10.82 2.64 -13.34
C ASP A 170 -9.84 3.76 -13.07
N PHE A 171 -9.99 4.85 -13.82
CA PHE A 171 -9.16 6.03 -13.72
C PHE A 171 -10.06 7.23 -13.45
N THR A 172 -9.80 7.91 -12.34
CA THR A 172 -10.53 9.13 -11.99
C THR A 172 -9.57 10.30 -11.88
N ASP A 173 -10.10 11.49 -12.13
CA ASP A 173 -9.38 12.74 -11.98
C ASP A 173 -10.32 13.79 -11.39
N ASP A 174 -9.79 14.69 -10.58
CA ASP A 174 -10.61 15.75 -10.00
C ASP A 174 -10.73 16.90 -11.00
N TYR A 175 -11.98 17.20 -11.37
CA TYR A 175 -12.38 18.21 -12.37
C TYR A 175 -11.82 19.63 -12.11
N TYR A 176 -11.31 19.90 -10.91
CA TYR A 176 -10.82 21.22 -10.51
C TYR A 176 -9.37 21.51 -10.93
N ASN A 177 -8.59 20.51 -11.37
CA ASN A 177 -7.23 20.70 -11.86
C ASN A 177 -7.19 20.91 -13.38
N ASN A 178 -7.89 21.94 -13.87
CA ASN A 178 -7.89 22.38 -15.28
C ASN A 178 -6.53 22.94 -15.78
N GLY A 179 -5.44 22.80 -15.02
CA GLY A 179 -4.21 23.58 -15.20
C GLY A 179 -2.98 22.84 -15.70
N LEU A 180 -2.96 21.51 -15.72
CA LEU A 180 -1.82 20.77 -16.26
C LEU A 180 -2.24 20.14 -17.56
N ASN A 181 -1.68 20.68 -18.65
CA ASN A 181 -1.64 20.13 -19.99
C ASN A 181 -1.73 18.60 -19.94
N THR A 182 -2.95 18.07 -20.04
CA THR A 182 -3.21 16.64 -20.05
C THR A 182 -2.28 16.08 -21.10
N ASN A 183 -1.35 15.21 -20.68
CA ASN A 183 -0.35 14.67 -21.56
C ASN A 183 -1.11 13.77 -22.56
N LYS A 184 -1.62 14.34 -23.66
CA LYS A 184 -2.48 13.64 -24.64
C LYS A 184 -1.80 12.36 -25.12
N SER A 185 -0.46 12.42 -25.20
CA SER A 185 0.41 11.27 -25.44
C SER A 185 0.23 10.15 -24.42
N PHE A 186 0.13 10.45 -23.12
CA PHE A 186 -0.15 9.43 -22.11
C PHE A 186 -1.51 8.81 -22.29
N TYR A 187 -2.58 9.61 -22.40
CA TYR A 187 -3.93 9.05 -22.54
C TYR A 187 -4.02 8.16 -23.77
N LYS A 188 -3.35 8.56 -24.87
CA LYS A 188 -3.18 7.72 -26.05
C LYS A 188 -2.41 6.42 -25.75
N SER A 189 -1.27 6.48 -25.07
CA SER A 189 -0.50 5.28 -24.71
C SER A 189 -1.23 4.36 -23.72
N LEU A 190 -2.01 4.93 -22.81
CA LEU A 190 -2.86 4.18 -21.89
C LEU A 190 -3.98 3.48 -22.66
N GLU A 191 -4.67 4.19 -23.55
CA GLU A 191 -5.69 3.64 -24.44
C GLU A 191 -5.13 2.51 -25.30
N GLU A 192 -3.99 2.72 -25.97
CA GLU A 192 -3.29 1.70 -26.75
C GLU A 192 -2.94 0.46 -25.91
N SER A 193 -2.48 0.66 -24.67
CA SER A 193 -2.14 -0.45 -23.76
C SER A 193 -3.38 -1.24 -23.33
N LEU A 194 -4.50 -0.55 -23.04
CA LEU A 194 -5.77 -1.18 -22.66
C LEU A 194 -6.38 -1.97 -23.82
N ILE A 195 -6.38 -1.41 -25.04
CA ILE A 195 -6.86 -2.10 -26.25
C ILE A 195 -6.04 -3.37 -26.47
N ARG A 196 -4.70 -3.26 -26.45
CA ARG A 196 -3.82 -4.42 -26.62
C ARG A 196 -4.04 -5.49 -25.55
N HIS A 197 -4.21 -5.10 -24.29
CA HIS A 197 -4.50 -6.05 -23.22
C HIS A 197 -5.84 -6.74 -23.46
N ALA A 198 -6.88 -6.01 -23.86
CA ALA A 198 -8.20 -6.56 -24.18
C ALA A 198 -8.13 -7.59 -25.32
N ASP A 199 -7.41 -7.27 -26.41
CA ASP A 199 -7.21 -8.17 -27.54
C ASP A 199 -6.46 -9.45 -27.14
N THR A 200 -5.49 -9.36 -26.23
CA THR A 200 -4.73 -10.52 -25.74
C THR A 200 -5.48 -11.36 -24.70
N SER A 201 -6.57 -10.83 -24.13
CA SER A 201 -7.37 -11.51 -23.10
C SER A 201 -8.46 -12.41 -23.68
N ILE A 202 -8.65 -12.41 -25.01
CA ILE A 202 -9.58 -13.28 -25.75
C ILE A 202 -8.85 -14.58 -26.14
N ILE A 203 -8.55 -15.46 -25.17
CA ILE A 203 -8.16 -16.87 -25.39
C ILE A 203 -8.74 -17.71 -24.25
#